data_AF-A0A2H6MXG9-F1
#
_entry.id   AF-A0A2H6MXG9-F1
#
_cell.length_a   1.000
_cell.length_b   1.000
_cell.length_c   1.000
_cell.angle_alpha   90.00
_cell.angle_beta   90.00
_cell.angle_gamma   90.00
#
_symmetry.space_group_name_H-M   'P 1'
#
loop_
_entity.id
_entity.type
_entity.pdbx_description
1 polymer ?
#
loop_
_entity_poly.entity_id
_entity_poly.type
_entity_poly.pdbx_seq_one_letter_code
_entity_poly.pdbx_strand_id
1 'polypeptide(L)'
;MQTAQKQLWLHSYFHKWSAETSGRSHAMPHIKTYMRVSLDFQNIAWFLVTSANLSKAAWGAFEKNGTQLMIRSYELGVLFLPSEFGLNTRYFQVKENMFTNTSILSFPVPYDLPPEKYENKDRPWIWNIPYTKAPDTHGNMWVPK
;
A
#
# COMPACT_ATOMS: atom_id res chain seq x y z
N MET A 1 15.52 11.66 -17.42
CA MET A 1 14.96 10.29 -17.60
C MET A 1 14.19 9.91 -16.34
N GLN A 2 12.88 9.77 -16.45
CA GLN A 2 11.94 9.62 -15.33
C GLN A 2 12.05 8.22 -14.70
N THR A 3 12.01 8.11 -13.35
CA THR A 3 12.20 6.83 -12.63
C THR A 3 11.33 5.69 -13.17
N ALA A 4 10.05 5.96 -13.45
CA ALA A 4 9.11 4.96 -13.98
C ALA A 4 9.54 4.35 -15.32
N GLN A 5 10.15 5.14 -16.22
CA GLN A 5 10.60 4.67 -17.53
C GLN A 5 11.73 3.63 -17.44
N LYS A 6 12.50 3.62 -16.34
CA LYS A 6 13.61 2.69 -16.12
C LYS A 6 13.17 1.33 -15.58
N GLN A 7 11.90 1.19 -15.20
CA GLN A 7 11.41 0.03 -14.45
C GLN A 7 9.98 -0.37 -14.83
N LEU A 8 9.66 -0.34 -16.13
CA LEU A 8 8.32 -0.71 -16.64
C LEU A 8 7.87 -2.11 -16.19
N TRP A 9 8.81 -3.02 -15.94
CA TRP A 9 8.53 -4.36 -15.41
C TRP A 9 7.77 -4.33 -14.08
N LEU A 10 7.99 -3.29 -13.25
CA LEU A 10 7.36 -3.15 -11.94
C LEU A 10 5.85 -2.88 -12.07
N HIS A 11 5.40 -2.26 -13.17
CA HIS A 11 3.99 -1.93 -13.36
C HIS A 11 3.09 -3.18 -13.45
N SER A 12 3.66 -4.34 -13.79
CA SER A 12 2.90 -5.61 -13.82
C SER A 12 2.40 -6.08 -12.45
N TYR A 13 2.95 -5.52 -11.36
CA TYR A 13 2.58 -5.79 -9.97
C TYR A 13 1.55 -4.80 -9.39
N PHE A 14 1.18 -3.76 -10.14
CA PHE A 14 0.33 -2.69 -9.61
C PHE A 14 -1.15 -3.06 -9.63
N HIS A 15 -1.85 -2.61 -8.59
CA HIS A 15 -3.27 -2.82 -8.34
C HIS A 15 -3.92 -1.46 -8.04
N LYS A 16 -5.22 -1.33 -8.32
CA LYS A 16 -6.02 -0.12 -8.11
C LYS A 16 -6.13 0.18 -6.62
N TRP A 17 -6.21 1.47 -6.30
CA TRP A 17 -6.66 1.89 -4.99
C TRP A 17 -8.19 1.73 -4.92
N SER A 18 -8.66 0.94 -3.95
CA SER A 18 -10.08 0.77 -3.63
C SER A 18 -10.22 0.64 -2.12
N ALA A 19 -11.14 1.38 -1.53
CA ALA A 19 -11.36 1.41 -0.10
C ALA A 19 -12.84 1.63 0.25
N GLU A 20 -13.73 0.89 -0.42
CA GLU A 20 -15.17 0.91 -0.16
C GLU A 20 -15.47 0.48 1.28
N THR A 21 -14.72 -0.48 1.82
CA THR A 21 -14.80 -0.92 3.23
C THR A 21 -14.74 0.24 4.24
N SER A 22 -14.06 1.34 3.88
CA SER A 22 -13.91 2.52 4.72
C SER A 22 -14.47 3.81 4.09
N GLY A 23 -15.17 3.71 2.95
CA GLY A 23 -15.73 4.84 2.20
C GLY A 23 -14.68 5.81 1.62
N ARG A 24 -13.49 5.31 1.28
CA ARG A 24 -12.31 6.13 0.93
C ARG A 24 -11.73 5.89 -0.47
N SER A 25 -12.45 5.24 -1.38
CA SER A 25 -11.95 4.99 -2.75
C SER A 25 -11.61 6.27 -3.52
N HIS A 26 -12.30 7.38 -3.22
CA HIS A 26 -12.00 8.70 -3.79
C HIS A 26 -10.99 9.54 -2.97
N ALA A 27 -10.57 9.07 -1.79
CA ALA A 27 -9.57 9.72 -0.96
C ALA A 27 -8.20 9.07 -1.20
N MET A 28 -7.37 9.71 -2.02
CA MET A 28 -6.09 9.16 -2.46
C MET A 28 -5.17 8.79 -1.28
N PRO A 29 -4.51 7.62 -1.31
CA PRO A 29 -3.74 7.13 -0.19
C PRO A 29 -2.42 7.89 -0.04
N HIS A 30 -2.25 8.57 1.10
CA HIS A 30 -0.94 8.97 1.60
C HIS A 30 -0.40 8.02 2.68
N ILE A 31 -1.22 7.06 3.14
CA ILE A 31 -0.82 6.00 4.07
C ILE A 31 0.10 4.97 3.37
N LYS A 32 1.02 4.36 4.10
CA LYS A 32 1.85 3.25 3.62
C LYS A 32 1.68 2.07 4.56
N THR A 33 1.25 0.95 3.99
CA THR A 33 0.94 -0.27 4.72
C THR A 33 1.59 -1.47 4.06
N TYR A 34 2.03 -2.40 4.88
CA TYR A 34 2.56 -3.69 4.45
C TYR A 34 1.89 -4.74 5.32
N MET A 35 1.47 -5.86 4.73
CA MET A 35 0.83 -6.94 5.48
C MET A 35 1.00 -8.26 4.77
N ARG A 36 0.74 -9.36 5.48
CA ARG A 36 0.74 -10.71 4.92
C ARG A 36 -0.63 -11.34 5.06
N VAL A 37 -1.38 -11.34 3.96
CA VAL A 37 -2.74 -11.90 3.85
C VAL A 37 -2.70 -13.41 3.60
N SER A 38 -3.75 -14.13 4.04
CA SER A 38 -4.05 -15.51 3.64
C SER A 38 -4.53 -15.56 2.18
N LEU A 39 -4.54 -16.77 1.59
CA LEU A 39 -4.92 -16.97 0.18
C LEU A 39 -6.37 -16.55 -0.13
N ASP A 40 -7.25 -16.66 0.86
CA ASP A 40 -8.66 -16.25 0.81
C ASP A 40 -8.88 -14.80 1.27
N PHE A 41 -7.81 -14.09 1.65
CA PHE A 41 -7.83 -12.71 2.16
C PHE A 41 -8.63 -12.49 3.46
N GLN A 42 -9.05 -13.55 4.14
CA GLN A 42 -9.84 -13.45 5.38
C GLN A 42 -8.97 -13.22 6.63
N ASN A 43 -7.67 -13.47 6.55
CA ASN A 43 -6.76 -13.40 7.69
C ASN A 43 -5.46 -12.67 7.32
N ILE A 44 -4.85 -12.01 8.30
CA ILE A 44 -3.50 -11.42 8.18
C ILE A 44 -2.58 -11.94 9.28
N ALA A 45 -1.37 -12.35 8.90
CA ALA A 45 -0.37 -12.82 9.85
C ALA A 45 0.30 -11.66 10.61
N TRP A 46 0.37 -10.48 10.00
CA TRP A 46 0.91 -9.25 10.58
C TRP A 46 0.47 -8.05 9.74
N PHE A 47 0.51 -6.87 10.35
CA PHE A 47 0.22 -5.60 9.69
C PHE A 47 1.23 -4.53 10.12
N LEU A 48 1.76 -3.77 9.17
CA LEU A 48 2.66 -2.65 9.40
C LEU A 48 2.04 -1.40 8.80
N VAL A 49 1.96 -0.33 9.59
CA VAL A 49 1.74 1.05 9.10
C VAL A 49 3.00 1.87 9.35
N THR A 50 3.46 2.61 8.34
CA THR A 50 4.78 3.26 8.37
C THR A 50 4.80 4.52 7.49
N SER A 51 5.83 5.35 7.65
CA SER A 51 6.17 6.43 6.71
C SER A 51 6.86 5.91 5.44
N ALA A 52 7.47 4.72 5.49
CA ALA A 52 8.31 4.16 4.43
C ALA A 52 7.54 3.82 3.15
N ASN A 53 7.76 4.61 2.10
CA ASN A 53 7.37 4.26 0.72
C ASN A 53 8.20 3.07 0.20
N LEU A 54 7.77 2.48 -0.93
CA LEU A 54 8.52 1.43 -1.63
C LEU A 54 9.79 2.00 -2.29
N SER A 55 10.85 2.20 -1.50
CA SER A 55 12.12 2.74 -1.97
C SER A 55 13.31 2.16 -1.23
N LYS A 56 14.46 2.07 -1.92
CA LYS A 56 15.74 1.69 -1.31
C LYS A 56 16.22 2.70 -0.26
N ALA A 57 15.84 3.98 -0.39
CA ALA A 57 16.21 5.01 0.57
C ALA A 57 15.56 4.76 1.95
N ALA A 58 14.29 4.34 1.94
CA ALA A 58 13.49 4.06 3.13
C ALA A 58 13.80 2.68 3.75
N TRP A 59 13.85 1.62 2.93
CA TRP A 59 14.02 0.24 3.41
C TRP A 59 15.46 -0.25 3.50
N GLY A 60 16.37 0.52 2.92
CA GLY A 60 17.77 0.18 2.81
C GLY A 60 18.09 -0.70 1.61
N ALA A 61 19.39 -0.80 1.33
CA ALA A 61 19.94 -1.67 0.30
C ALA A 61 21.28 -2.25 0.75
N PHE A 62 21.52 -3.52 0.43
CA PHE A 62 22.80 -4.15 0.70
C PHE A 62 23.92 -3.56 -0.17
N GLU A 63 25.05 -3.26 0.46
CA GLU A 63 26.30 -2.78 -0.12
C GLU A 63 27.47 -3.61 0.44
N LYS A 64 28.71 -3.32 0.00
CA LYS A 64 29.94 -3.98 0.47
C LYS A 64 29.82 -5.52 0.48
N ASN A 65 29.43 -6.09 -0.66
CA ASN A 65 29.22 -7.54 -0.80
C ASN A 65 28.25 -8.15 0.23
N GLY A 66 27.22 -7.40 0.63
CA GLY A 66 26.17 -7.88 1.53
C GLY A 66 26.45 -7.67 3.01
N THR A 67 27.60 -7.09 3.39
CA THR A 67 27.95 -6.90 4.80
C THR A 67 27.46 -5.56 5.37
N GLN A 68 26.89 -4.68 4.55
CA GLN A 68 26.36 -3.39 4.98
C GLN A 68 24.94 -3.18 4.45
N LEU A 69 23.98 -2.89 5.33
CA LEU A 69 22.66 -2.40 4.95
C LEU A 69 22.65 -0.87 5.03
N MET A 70 22.52 -0.21 3.88
CA MET A 70 22.62 1.25 3.76
C MET A 70 21.23 1.88 3.66
N ILE A 71 20.87 2.75 4.60
CA ILE A 71 19.59 3.48 4.69
C ILE A 71 19.86 4.98 4.50
N ARG A 72 19.00 5.68 3.75
CA ARG A 72 19.19 7.10 3.38
C ARG A 72 18.18 8.05 4.03
N SER A 73 17.09 7.52 4.55
CA SER A 73 15.98 8.30 5.12
C SER A 73 15.68 7.88 6.55
N TYR A 74 15.16 8.82 7.34
CA TYR A 74 14.53 8.50 8.62
C TYR A 74 13.09 8.09 8.36
N GLU A 75 12.72 6.89 8.80
CA GLU A 75 11.39 6.33 8.65
C GLU A 75 10.97 5.69 9.97
N LEU A 76 9.66 5.68 10.25
CA LEU A 76 9.12 5.04 11.45
C LEU A 76 7.76 4.41 11.14
N GLY A 77 7.49 3.27 11.80
CA GLY A 77 6.22 2.59 11.72
C GLY A 77 5.96 1.73 12.95
N VAL A 78 4.74 1.23 13.06
CA VAL A 78 4.32 0.30 14.12
C VAL A 78 3.86 -1.01 13.50
N LEU A 79 4.40 -2.11 14.03
CA LEU A 79 4.11 -3.47 13.59
C LEU A 79 3.13 -4.13 14.57
N PHE A 80 2.02 -4.63 14.03
CA PHE A 80 1.03 -5.40 14.77
C PHE A 80 1.27 -6.89 14.53
N LEU A 81 1.55 -7.61 15.61
CA LEU A 81 1.76 -9.06 15.62
C LEU A 81 0.71 -9.73 16.51
N PRO A 82 0.03 -10.80 16.07
CA PRO A 82 -0.98 -11.49 16.86
C PRO A 82 -0.51 -11.93 18.26
N SER A 83 0.78 -12.28 18.42
CA SER A 83 1.39 -12.67 19.70
C SER A 83 1.31 -11.59 20.77
N GLU A 84 1.40 -10.32 20.39
CA GLU A 84 1.43 -9.19 21.32
C GLU A 84 0.03 -8.82 21.85
N PHE A 85 -1.02 -9.43 21.30
CA PHE A 85 -2.41 -9.20 21.69
C PHE A 85 -3.02 -10.40 22.44
N GLY A 86 -2.18 -11.35 22.88
CA GLY A 86 -2.63 -12.54 23.61
C GLY A 86 -3.50 -13.48 22.76
N LEU A 87 -3.40 -13.39 21.43
CA LEU A 87 -4.16 -14.24 20.54
C LEU A 87 -3.52 -15.63 20.49
N ASN A 88 -4.30 -16.67 20.79
CA ASN A 88 -3.89 -18.06 20.57
C ASN A 88 -3.75 -18.39 19.07
N THR A 89 -4.28 -17.54 18.20
CA THR A 89 -4.18 -17.65 16.74
C THR A 89 -2.91 -16.95 16.24
N ARG A 90 -2.30 -17.48 15.17
CA ARG A 90 -1.13 -16.86 14.51
C ARG A 90 -1.52 -15.78 13.49
N TYR A 91 -2.73 -15.22 13.61
CA TYR A 91 -3.30 -14.27 12.66
C TYR A 91 -4.36 -13.41 13.33
N PHE A 92 -4.61 -12.24 12.74
CA PHE A 92 -5.83 -11.46 12.92
C PHE A 92 -6.82 -11.80 11.80
N GLN A 93 -8.11 -11.84 12.11
CA GLN A 93 -9.16 -11.88 11.09
C GLN A 93 -9.30 -10.49 10.45
N VAL A 94 -9.50 -10.41 9.14
CA VAL A 94 -9.80 -9.14 8.47
C VAL A 94 -11.22 -8.74 8.82
N LYS A 95 -11.41 -7.49 9.24
CA LYS A 95 -12.73 -6.98 9.60
C LYS A 95 -13.58 -6.73 8.34
N GLU A 96 -14.76 -7.37 8.26
CA GLU A 96 -15.68 -7.20 7.13
C GLU A 96 -16.31 -5.79 7.09
N ASN A 97 -16.66 -5.24 8.25
CA ASN A 97 -17.24 -3.89 8.37
C ASN A 97 -16.45 -3.07 9.38
N MET A 98 -15.80 -2.00 8.92
CA MET A 98 -15.02 -1.07 9.76
C MET A 98 -15.75 -0.53 10.99
N PHE A 99 -17.08 -0.39 10.91
CA PHE A 99 -17.89 0.36 11.87
C PHE A 99 -18.61 -0.51 12.91
N THR A 100 -18.50 -1.84 12.82
CA THR A 100 -19.06 -2.75 13.83
C THR A 100 -18.11 -2.90 15.02
N ASN A 101 -18.61 -2.97 16.24
CA ASN A 101 -17.77 -3.37 17.38
C ASN A 101 -17.50 -4.88 17.29
N THR A 102 -16.26 -5.26 17.04
CA THR A 102 -15.84 -6.66 16.92
C THR A 102 -14.78 -7.02 17.94
N SER A 103 -14.63 -8.32 18.17
CA SER A 103 -13.59 -8.96 18.98
C SER A 103 -12.19 -8.40 18.71
N ILE A 104 -11.33 -8.43 19.74
CA ILE A 104 -9.88 -8.16 19.69
C ILE A 104 -9.13 -8.95 18.60
N LEU A 105 -9.76 -10.01 18.06
CA LEU A 105 -9.24 -10.86 16.99
C LEU A 105 -9.30 -10.21 15.60
N SER A 106 -10.10 -9.16 15.40
CA SER A 106 -10.37 -8.58 14.08
C SER A 106 -9.53 -7.32 13.83
N PHE A 107 -8.76 -7.29 12.75
CA PHE A 107 -7.94 -6.17 12.34
C PHE A 107 -8.63 -5.31 11.26
N PRO A 108 -8.69 -3.97 11.44
CA PRO A 108 -9.35 -3.05 10.51
C PRO A 108 -8.44 -2.68 9.32
N VAL A 109 -8.36 -3.54 8.30
CA VAL A 109 -7.61 -3.24 7.07
C VAL A 109 -8.30 -2.10 6.29
N PRO A 110 -7.62 -0.97 5.98
CA PRO A 110 -8.28 0.26 5.53
C PRO A 110 -8.74 0.32 4.07
N TYR A 111 -8.49 -0.73 3.30
CA TYR A 111 -8.77 -0.83 1.87
C TYR A 111 -9.22 -2.24 1.51
N ASP A 112 -9.82 -2.38 0.34
CA ASP A 112 -10.51 -3.61 -0.06
C ASP A 112 -9.52 -4.74 -0.37
N LEU A 113 -9.93 -5.96 -0.05
CA LEU A 113 -9.22 -7.20 -0.38
C LEU A 113 -10.16 -8.17 -1.11
N PRO A 114 -9.69 -8.93 -2.12
CA PRO A 114 -8.36 -8.86 -2.74
C PRO A 114 -8.11 -7.54 -3.51
N PRO A 115 -6.85 -7.08 -3.64
CA PRO A 115 -6.54 -5.93 -4.49
C PRO A 115 -6.93 -6.20 -5.95
N GLU A 116 -7.53 -5.22 -6.61
CA GLU A 116 -7.92 -5.32 -8.02
C GLU A 116 -6.74 -4.97 -8.93
N LYS A 117 -6.33 -5.88 -9.83
CA LYS A 117 -5.18 -5.64 -10.72
C LYS A 117 -5.49 -4.54 -11.73
N TYR A 118 -4.48 -3.75 -12.09
CA TYR A 118 -4.58 -2.81 -13.20
C TYR A 118 -5.01 -3.52 -14.50
N GLU A 119 -5.92 -2.90 -15.23
CA GLU A 119 -6.32 -3.30 -16.57
C GLU A 119 -5.28 -2.88 -17.62
N ASN A 120 -5.41 -3.39 -18.84
CA ASN A 120 -4.49 -3.09 -19.94
C ASN A 120 -4.36 -1.59 -20.27
N LYS A 121 -5.37 -0.79 -19.95
CA LYS A 121 -5.40 0.66 -20.19
C LYS A 121 -4.93 1.47 -18.98
N ASP A 122 -4.90 0.88 -17.79
CA ASP A 122 -4.50 1.56 -16.56
C ASP A 122 -3.00 1.87 -16.57
N ARG A 123 -2.65 3.00 -15.97
CA ARG A 123 -1.26 3.45 -15.83
C ARG A 123 -1.06 3.99 -14.42
N PRO A 124 0.12 3.79 -13.82
CA PRO A 124 0.42 4.43 -12.55
C PRO A 124 0.36 5.94 -12.67
N TRP A 125 -0.02 6.62 -11.58
CA TRP A 125 0.13 8.06 -11.49
C TRP A 125 1.60 8.44 -11.54
N ILE A 126 1.94 9.33 -12.47
CA ILE A 126 3.28 9.87 -12.68
C ILE A 126 3.14 11.39 -12.63
N TRP A 127 3.51 11.97 -11.50
CA TRP A 127 3.16 13.34 -11.14
C TRP A 127 3.72 14.43 -12.08
N ASN A 128 4.79 14.16 -12.84
CA ASN A 128 5.47 15.16 -13.67
C ASN A 128 5.30 14.93 -15.19
N ILE A 129 4.22 14.30 -15.63
CA ILE A 129 3.79 14.27 -17.05
C ILE A 129 2.40 14.89 -17.21
N PRO A 130 2.06 15.43 -18.38
CA PRO A 130 0.74 15.99 -18.60
C PRO A 130 -0.34 14.89 -18.76
N TYR A 131 -1.52 15.13 -18.17
CA TYR A 131 -2.75 14.36 -18.39
C TYR A 131 -3.81 15.28 -19.02
N THR A 132 -3.91 15.26 -20.35
CA THR A 132 -4.70 16.21 -21.13
C THR A 132 -5.84 15.58 -21.95
N LYS A 133 -6.13 14.29 -21.75
CA LYS A 133 -7.17 13.57 -22.52
C LYS A 133 -8.56 13.61 -21.89
N ALA A 134 -8.64 13.75 -20.57
CA ALA A 134 -9.89 13.84 -19.81
C ALA A 134 -9.70 14.76 -18.59
N PRO A 135 -10.69 15.57 -18.21
CA PRO A 135 -10.62 16.40 -17.02
C PRO A 135 -10.74 15.57 -15.73
N ASP A 136 -10.22 16.11 -14.64
CA ASP A 136 -10.41 15.59 -13.29
C ASP A 136 -11.83 15.88 -12.73
N THR A 137 -12.08 15.50 -11.48
CA THR A 137 -13.38 15.70 -10.81
C THR A 137 -13.77 17.17 -10.63
N HIS A 138 -12.86 18.12 -10.83
CA HIS A 138 -13.10 19.56 -10.75
C HIS A 138 -13.05 20.23 -12.14
N GLY A 139 -13.00 19.46 -13.23
CA GLY A 139 -12.96 19.99 -14.59
C GLY A 139 -11.58 20.43 -15.07
N ASN A 140 -10.51 20.12 -14.34
CA ASN A 140 -9.15 20.57 -14.66
C ASN A 140 -8.33 19.50 -15.37
N MET A 141 -7.33 19.93 -16.14
CA MET A 141 -6.29 19.05 -16.70
C MET A 141 -5.03 19.15 -15.84
N TRP A 142 -4.22 18.09 -15.79
CA TRP A 142 -2.93 18.14 -15.11
C TRP A 142 -1.82 18.49 -16.09
N VAL A 143 -1.21 19.66 -15.93
CA VAL A 143 -0.07 20.13 -16.72
C VAL A 143 1.02 20.62 -15.76
N PRO A 144 1.94 19.75 -15.34
CA PRO A 144 3.03 20.13 -14.44
C PRO A 144 3.97 21.12 -15.15
N LYS A 145 4.62 21.98 -14.36
CA LYS A 145 5.64 22.91 -14.86
C LYS A 145 6.92 22.20 -15.30
#